data_AF-A0A537ARY0-F1
#
_entry.id   AF-A0A537ARY0-F1
#
_cell.length_a   1.000
_cell.length_b   1.000
_cell.length_c   1.000
_cell.angle_alpha   90.00
_cell.angle_beta   90.00
_cell.angle_gamma   90.00
#
_symmetry.space_group_name_H-M   'P 1'
#
loop_
_entity.id
_entity.type
_entity.pdbx_description
1 polymer ?
#
loop_
_entity_poly.entity_id
_entity_poly.type
_entity_poly.pdbx_seq_one_letter_code
_entity_poly.pdbx_strand_id
1 'polypeptide(L)'
;MAGRETLSAPDFFIRSLGLCGLLLSAIALAVESTPEMARLARYAGADREQVLVRGAQKEGEVTLYAGTQINDMRPVIQAFTKKYGVRVSFWRAGREEILNRVVNETRSGRAGA
;
A
#
# COMPACT_ATOMS: atom_id res chain seq x y z
N MET A 1 2.15 -66.34 -33.58
CA MET A 1 3.36 -65.63 -34.03
C MET A 1 3.16 -64.16 -33.69
N ALA A 2 3.97 -63.68 -32.74
CA ALA A 2 4.20 -62.30 -32.28
C ALA A 2 3.01 -61.45 -31.79
N GLY A 3 2.96 -61.27 -30.46
CA GLY A 3 2.26 -60.17 -29.82
C GLY A 3 2.95 -58.83 -30.08
N ARG A 4 2.18 -57.75 -29.97
CA ARG A 4 2.71 -56.39 -29.92
C ARG A 4 2.06 -55.67 -28.74
N GLU A 5 2.87 -55.56 -27.72
CA GLU A 5 2.68 -54.79 -26.51
C GLU A 5 2.53 -53.31 -26.90
N THR A 6 1.46 -52.66 -26.47
CA THR A 6 1.46 -51.20 -26.37
C THR A 6 1.21 -50.86 -24.91
N LEU A 7 2.30 -50.48 -24.27
CA LEU A 7 2.42 -50.16 -22.87
C LEU A 7 1.45 -49.03 -22.49
N SER A 8 0.74 -49.26 -21.38
CA SER A 8 0.06 -48.25 -20.58
C SER A 8 1.01 -47.09 -20.30
N ALA A 9 0.69 -45.91 -20.81
CA ALA A 9 1.42 -44.69 -20.50
C ALA A 9 1.17 -44.34 -19.01
N PRO A 10 2.21 -44.23 -18.17
CA PRO A 10 2.04 -44.04 -16.74
C PRO A 10 1.55 -42.62 -16.43
N ASP A 11 0.54 -42.53 -15.56
CA ASP A 11 -0.14 -41.33 -15.00
C ASP A 11 0.79 -40.32 -14.26
N PHE A 12 2.11 -40.43 -14.46
CA PHE A 12 3.13 -39.65 -13.76
C PHE A 12 3.32 -38.24 -14.33
N PHE A 13 2.93 -37.98 -15.60
CA PHE A 13 3.18 -36.68 -16.22
C PHE A 13 2.22 -35.58 -15.74
N ILE A 14 1.02 -35.94 -15.26
CA ILE A 14 0.01 -34.95 -14.82
C ILE A 14 0.23 -34.52 -13.35
N ARG A 15 0.95 -35.31 -12.54
CA ARG A 15 1.16 -35.01 -11.11
C ARG A 15 2.40 -34.17 -10.79
N SER A 16 3.31 -33.92 -11.73
CA SER A 16 4.56 -33.19 -11.46
C SER A 16 4.46 -31.68 -11.73
N LEU A 17 3.47 -31.21 -12.50
CA LEU A 17 3.27 -29.78 -12.77
C LEU A 17 2.44 -29.04 -11.70
N GLY A 18 1.81 -29.79 -10.78
CA GLY A 18 0.92 -29.24 -9.75
C GLY A 18 1.60 -28.79 -8.46
N LEU A 19 2.91 -29.03 -8.28
CA LEU A 19 3.58 -28.82 -6.98
C LEU A 19 4.50 -27.57 -6.92
N CYS A 20 4.76 -26.90 -8.05
CA CYS A 20 5.46 -25.60 -8.08
C CYS A 20 4.53 -24.38 -8.08
N GLY A 21 3.22 -24.56 -8.28
CA GLY A 21 2.24 -23.46 -8.27
C GLY A 21 1.84 -22.98 -6.88
N LEU A 22 2.22 -23.68 -5.80
CA LEU A 22 1.73 -23.44 -4.44
C LEU A 22 2.68 -22.61 -3.55
N LEU A 23 3.83 -22.15 -4.06
CA LEU A 23 4.82 -21.40 -3.27
C LEU A 23 4.98 -19.93 -3.70
N LEU A 24 4.17 -19.44 -4.64
CA LEU A 24 4.19 -18.04 -5.08
C LEU A 24 2.97 -17.22 -4.63
N SER A 25 2.30 -17.59 -3.53
CA SER A 25 1.42 -16.64 -2.83
C SER A 25 2.28 -15.82 -1.86
N ALA A 26 3.14 -14.99 -2.44
CA ALA A 26 3.98 -14.07 -1.72
C ALA A 26 3.11 -12.94 -1.15
N ILE A 27 2.79 -13.08 0.14
CA ILE A 27 2.75 -11.99 1.12
C ILE A 27 1.92 -10.78 0.67
N ALA A 28 0.59 -10.91 0.75
CA ALA A 28 -0.23 -9.74 1.06
C ALA A 28 -0.06 -9.42 2.55
N LEU A 29 1.04 -8.76 2.93
CA LEU A 29 1.14 -8.12 4.25
C LEU A 29 0.06 -7.04 4.27
N ALA A 30 -1.06 -7.33 4.94
CA ALA A 30 -1.91 -6.28 5.45
C ALA A 30 -1.03 -5.42 6.37
N VAL A 31 -0.67 -4.22 5.91
CA VAL A 31 0.00 -3.23 6.75
C VAL A 31 -1.06 -2.77 7.74
N GLU A 32 -1.12 -3.42 8.89
CA GLU A 32 -1.92 -2.96 10.02
C GLU A 32 -1.28 -1.69 10.59
N SER A 33 -2.12 -0.75 11.04
CA SER A 33 -1.66 0.41 11.79
C SER A 33 -0.86 -0.04 13.02
N THR A 34 0.45 0.19 13.03
CA THR A 34 1.33 -0.27 14.10
C THR A 34 1.04 0.48 15.42
N PRO A 35 1.31 -0.13 16.59
CA PRO A 35 1.24 0.59 17.87
C PRO A 35 2.10 1.88 17.87
N GLU A 36 3.16 1.92 17.07
CA GLU A 36 3.98 3.11 16.86
C GLU A 36 3.23 4.22 16.12
N MET A 37 2.39 3.90 15.12
CA MET A 37 1.53 4.88 14.46
C MET A 37 0.51 5.49 15.41
N ALA A 38 -0.11 4.67 16.27
CA ALA A 38 -1.02 5.16 17.30
C ALA A 38 -0.32 6.08 18.30
N ARG A 39 0.93 5.76 18.66
CA ARG A 39 1.77 6.61 19.53
C ARG A 39 2.10 7.94 18.85
N LEU A 40 2.58 7.91 17.62
CA LEU A 40 2.94 9.10 16.84
C LEU A 40 1.72 10.01 16.60
N ALA A 41 0.54 9.44 16.33
CA ALA A 41 -0.70 10.21 16.19
C ALA A 41 -0.99 11.06 17.43
N ARG A 42 -0.79 10.49 18.63
CA ARG A 42 -1.02 11.14 19.94
C ARG A 42 0.16 11.97 20.45
N TYR A 43 1.30 11.95 19.78
CA TYR A 43 2.55 12.55 20.28
C TYR A 43 2.54 14.08 20.28
N ALA A 44 2.36 14.74 21.43
CA ALA A 44 2.22 16.19 21.52
C ALA A 44 3.46 16.93 22.06
N GLY A 45 4.66 16.37 21.88
CA GLY A 45 5.92 17.01 22.29
C GLY A 45 6.18 18.34 21.58
N ALA A 46 6.98 19.21 22.19
CA ALA A 46 7.38 20.50 21.59
C ALA A 46 8.15 20.34 20.26
N ASP A 47 8.75 19.16 20.06
CA ASP A 47 9.49 18.74 18.87
C ASP A 47 8.64 17.92 17.87
N ARG A 48 7.32 17.85 18.05
CA ARG A 48 6.40 17.08 17.17
C ARG A 48 6.64 17.35 15.68
N GLU A 49 6.80 18.61 15.28
CA GLU A 49 7.06 18.95 13.87
C GLU A 49 8.36 18.31 13.38
N GLN A 50 9.45 18.38 14.16
CA GLN A 50 10.72 17.79 13.76
C GLN A 50 10.64 16.27 13.64
N VAL A 51 9.96 15.61 14.58
CA VAL A 51 9.77 14.16 14.55
C VAL A 51 9.00 13.73 13.31
N LEU A 52 7.87 14.39 13.02
CA LEU A 52 7.03 14.07 11.87
C LEU A 52 7.74 14.36 10.54
N VAL A 53 8.44 15.49 10.42
CA VAL A 53 9.18 15.85 9.21
C VAL A 53 10.31 14.86 8.95
N ARG A 54 11.07 14.45 9.98
CA ARG A 54 12.12 13.43 9.82
C ARG A 54 11.54 12.09 9.35
N GLY A 55 10.39 11.68 9.88
CA GLY A 55 9.67 10.48 9.41
C GLY A 55 9.27 10.60 7.94
N ALA A 56 8.58 11.68 7.59
CA ALA A 56 8.13 11.93 6.22
C ALA A 56 9.29 12.06 5.21
N GLN A 57 10.44 12.61 5.61
CA GLN A 57 11.64 12.66 4.77
C GLN A 57 12.25 11.27 4.54
N LYS A 58 12.21 10.39 5.55
CA LYS A 58 12.65 8.99 5.39
C LYS A 58 11.75 8.20 4.45
N GLU A 59 10.44 8.44 4.51
CA GLU A 59 9.44 7.81 3.64
C GLU A 59 9.44 8.42 2.23
N GLY A 60 9.74 9.72 2.12
CA GLY A 60 9.99 10.45 0.87
C GLY A 60 8.76 11.10 0.23
N GLU A 61 7.56 10.75 0.64
CA GLU A 61 6.31 11.26 0.09
C GLU A 61 5.15 11.18 1.10
N VAL A 62 4.21 12.12 1.00
CA VAL A 62 2.92 12.05 1.68
C VAL A 62 1.79 12.07 0.66
N THR A 63 0.69 11.37 0.94
CA THR A 63 -0.51 11.39 0.10
C THR A 63 -1.55 12.35 0.69
N LEU A 64 -2.10 13.23 -0.16
CA LEU A 64 -3.16 14.17 0.20
C LEU A 64 -4.45 13.84 -0.55
N TYR A 65 -5.46 13.40 0.20
CA TYR A 65 -6.83 13.24 -0.28
C TYR A 65 -7.59 14.57 -0.13
N ALA A 66 -8.06 15.15 -1.23
CA ALA A 66 -8.78 16.43 -1.19
C ALA A 66 -9.87 16.54 -2.27
N GLY A 67 -10.95 17.26 -1.95
CA GLY A 67 -12.00 17.62 -2.93
C GLY A 67 -11.67 18.88 -3.74
N THR A 68 -10.71 19.67 -3.25
CA THR A 68 -10.30 20.95 -3.84
C THR A 68 -9.66 20.76 -5.21
N GLN A 69 -9.76 21.76 -6.09
CA GLN A 69 -9.14 21.69 -7.41
C GLN A 69 -7.61 21.78 -7.31
N ILE A 70 -6.90 21.06 -8.19
CA ILE A 70 -5.43 21.04 -8.18
C ILE A 70 -4.82 22.44 -8.37
N ASN A 71 -5.47 23.32 -9.13
CA ASN A 71 -4.97 24.68 -9.34
C ASN A 71 -4.93 25.51 -8.04
N ASP A 72 -5.88 25.28 -7.13
CA ASP A 72 -5.93 25.96 -5.83
C ASP A 72 -4.97 25.30 -4.82
N MET A 73 -4.70 24.00 -4.97
CA MET A 73 -3.80 23.25 -4.08
C MET A 73 -2.32 23.31 -4.49
N ARG A 74 -2.02 23.60 -5.76
CA ARG A 74 -0.65 23.65 -6.28
C ARG A 74 0.28 24.57 -5.49
N PRO A 75 -0.12 25.81 -5.09
CA PRO A 75 0.73 26.66 -4.27
C PRO A 75 1.05 26.05 -2.90
N VAL A 76 0.07 25.38 -2.27
CA VAL A 76 0.24 24.71 -0.97
C VAL A 76 1.21 23.53 -1.09
N ILE A 77 1.02 22.69 -2.11
CA ILE A 77 1.91 21.55 -2.40
C ILE A 77 3.35 22.05 -2.63
N GLN A 78 3.53 23.07 -3.46
CA GLN A 78 4.85 23.63 -3.75
C GLN A 78 5.50 24.23 -2.49
N ALA A 79 4.74 24.96 -1.68
CA ALA A 79 5.25 25.53 -0.42
C ALA A 79 5.65 24.43 0.58
N PHE A 80 4.84 23.39 0.72
CA PHE A 80 5.13 22.24 1.58
C PHE A 80 6.40 21.51 1.12
N THR A 81 6.47 21.14 -0.16
CA THR A 81 7.63 20.44 -0.73
C THR A 81 8.91 21.29 -0.63
N LYS A 82 8.82 22.60 -0.88
CA LYS A 82 9.97 23.51 -0.72
C LYS A 82 10.42 23.63 0.73
N LYS A 83 9.48 23.70 1.69
CA LYS A 83 9.79 23.88 3.12
C LYS A 83 10.40 22.62 3.73
N TYR A 84 9.86 21.45 3.39
CA TYR A 84 10.19 20.20 4.09
C TYR A 84 11.00 19.20 3.24
N GLY A 85 11.14 19.41 1.93
CA GLY A 85 11.82 18.45 1.05
C GLY A 85 11.06 17.14 0.86
N VAL A 86 9.76 17.11 1.18
CA VAL A 86 8.89 15.93 1.07
C VAL A 86 7.94 16.11 -0.12
N ARG A 87 7.82 15.09 -0.98
CA ARG A 87 6.88 15.13 -2.11
C ARG A 87 5.44 14.98 -1.61
N VAL A 88 4.49 15.53 -2.36
CA VAL A 88 3.06 15.34 -2.10
C VAL A 88 2.42 14.65 -3.29
N SER A 89 1.93 13.43 -3.08
CA SER A 89 1.04 12.75 -4.01
C SER A 89 -0.38 13.30 -3.79
N PHE A 90 -0.93 13.97 -4.80
CA PHE A 90 -2.26 14.58 -4.70
C PHE A 90 -3.30 13.70 -5.37
N TRP A 91 -4.26 13.20 -4.59
CA TRP A 91 -5.40 12.46 -5.12
C TRP A 91 -6.68 13.26 -4.89
N ARG A 92 -7.32 13.61 -6.01
CA ARG A 92 -8.55 14.39 -6.01
C ARG A 92 -9.74 13.49 -6.25
N ALA A 93 -10.76 13.64 -5.41
CA ALA A 93 -12.00 12.90 -5.52
C ALA A 93 -13.20 13.68 -4.95
N GLY A 94 -14.41 13.21 -5.23
CA GLY A 94 -15.62 13.73 -4.60
C GLY A 94 -15.69 13.39 -3.11
N ARG A 95 -16.52 14.10 -2.34
CA ARG A 95 -16.64 13.88 -0.88
C ARG A 95 -17.03 12.44 -0.54
N GLU A 96 -18.01 11.89 -1.24
CA GLU A 96 -18.51 10.53 -1.01
C GLU A 96 -17.45 9.48 -1.34
N GLU A 97 -16.64 9.72 -2.38
CA GLU A 97 -15.52 8.86 -2.75
C GLU A 97 -14.39 8.91 -1.73
N ILE A 98 -14.02 10.10 -1.26
CA ILE A 98 -13.05 10.29 -0.17
C ILE A 98 -13.56 9.57 1.09
N LEU A 99 -14.83 9.75 1.47
CA LEU A 99 -15.42 9.09 2.63
C LEU A 99 -15.36 7.56 2.51
N ASN A 100 -15.79 7.03 1.36
CA ASN A 100 -15.77 5.59 1.11
C ASN A 100 -14.35 5.03 1.19
N ARG A 101 -13.37 5.73 0.62
CA ARG A 101 -11.97 5.33 0.67
C ARG A 101 -11.45 5.29 2.10
N VAL A 102 -11.63 6.36 2.88
CA VAL A 102 -11.18 6.44 4.27
C VAL A 102 -11.83 5.34 5.13
N VAL A 103 -13.15 5.13 4.99
CA VAL A 103 -13.87 4.08 5.73
C VAL A 103 -13.35 2.69 5.36
N ASN A 104 -13.12 2.43 4.08
CA ASN A 104 -12.64 1.13 3.60
C ASN A 104 -11.19 0.86 4.04
N GLU A 105 -10.29 1.84 3.89
CA GLU A 105 -8.92 1.76 4.36
C GLU A 105 -8.87 1.48 5.87
N THR A 106 -9.67 2.21 6.65
CA THR A 106 -9.74 2.04 8.11
C THR A 106 -10.27 0.65 8.49
N ARG A 107 -11.36 0.19 7.85
CA ARG A 107 -11.93 -1.16 8.10
C ARG A 107 -10.97 -2.28 7.72
N SER A 108 -10.13 -2.07 6.72
CA SER A 108 -9.10 -3.02 6.28
C SER A 108 -7.82 -2.97 7.12
N GLY A 109 -7.75 -2.11 8.15
CA GLY A 109 -6.55 -1.92 8.97
C GLY A 109 -5.45 -1.09 8.30
N ARG A 110 -5.69 -0.56 7.10
CA ARG A 110 -4.73 0.15 6.23
C ARG A 110 -4.98 1.65 6.20
N ALA A 111 -5.31 2.26 7.34
CA ALA A 111 -5.58 3.69 7.40
C ALA A 111 -4.38 4.50 6.89
N GLY A 112 -4.55 5.24 5.78
CA GLY A 112 -3.50 6.07 5.16
C GLY A 112 -2.61 5.36 4.14
N ALA A 113 -3.05 4.21 3.61
CA ALA A 113 -2.35 3.44 2.57
C ALA A 113 -2.64 3.88 1.12
#